data_AF-A0A3B8JJ35-F1
#
_entry.id   AF-A0A3B8JJ35-F1
#
_cell.length_a   1.000
_cell.length_b   1.000
_cell.length_c   1.000
_cell.angle_alpha   90.00
_cell.angle_beta   90.00
_cell.angle_gamma   90.00
#
_symmetry.space_group_name_H-M   'P 1'
#
loop_
_entity.id
_entity.type
_entity.pdbx_description
1 polymer ?
#
loop_
_entity_poly.entity_id
_entity_poly.type
_entity_poly.pdbx_seq_one_letter_code
_entity_poly.pdbx_strand_id
1 'polypeptide(L)'
;MPQLTASEIADYFIYVANDTGSFISNLKLQKLVYYAQAWHLALYDTPLFDEDFEAWVHGPVIPALFDQYQEFGWKPILKEVEKPEFSLELDEFLEEITEVYFIREGLELEMMTTREDPWIYARKGLLRDEPSHAIISKESMREYYKERAA
;
A
#
# COMPACT_ATOMS: atom_id res chain seq x y z
N MET A 1 21.95 -1.84 5.11
CA MET A 1 21.33 -1.71 3.77
C MET A 1 20.70 -0.33 3.73
N PRO A 2 20.72 0.40 2.60
CA PRO A 2 19.93 1.61 2.49
C PRO A 2 18.46 1.29 2.82
N GLN A 3 17.77 2.22 3.46
CA GLN A 3 16.35 2.09 3.76
C GLN A 3 15.57 2.07 2.44
N LEU A 4 14.66 1.10 2.26
CA LEU A 4 13.78 1.05 1.09
C LEU A 4 12.81 2.24 1.10
N THR A 5 12.37 2.62 -0.09
CA THR A 5 11.37 3.67 -0.32
C THR A 5 10.04 3.08 -0.74
N ALA A 6 8.96 3.83 -0.51
CA ALA A 6 7.64 3.44 -1.00
C ALA A 6 7.60 3.32 -2.54
N SER A 7 8.42 4.11 -3.24
CA SER A 7 8.55 4.03 -4.70
C SER A 7 9.19 2.72 -5.18
N GLU A 8 10.17 2.16 -4.46
CA GLU A 8 10.75 0.85 -4.82
C GLU A 8 9.73 -0.28 -4.67
N ILE A 9 8.92 -0.26 -3.60
CA ILE A 9 7.84 -1.22 -3.40
C ILE A 9 6.73 -1.04 -4.45
N ALA A 10 6.44 0.20 -4.83
CA ALA A 10 5.51 0.48 -5.90
C ALA A 10 5.99 -0.08 -7.25
N ASP A 11 7.28 0.07 -7.55
CA ASP A 11 7.89 -0.43 -8.79
C ASP A 11 7.83 -1.96 -8.87
N TYR A 12 7.94 -2.67 -7.75
CA TYR A 12 7.68 -4.11 -7.70
C TYR A 12 6.25 -4.46 -8.15
N PHE A 13 5.22 -3.80 -7.62
CA PHE A 13 3.84 -4.11 -8.00
C PHE A 13 3.51 -3.68 -9.45
N ILE A 14 4.15 -2.62 -9.96
CA ILE A 14 4.05 -2.25 -11.37
C ILE A 14 4.75 -3.31 -12.24
N TYR A 15 5.91 -3.82 -11.83
CA TYR A 15 6.59 -4.92 -12.50
C TYR A 15 5.68 -6.16 -12.58
N VAL A 16 5.07 -6.57 -11.47
CA VAL A 16 4.13 -7.70 -11.44
C VAL A 16 2.96 -7.47 -12.42
N ALA A 17 2.44 -6.25 -12.50
CA ALA A 17 1.39 -5.91 -13.45
C ALA A 17 1.85 -6.01 -14.91
N ASN A 18 3.04 -5.51 -15.23
CA ASN A 18 3.62 -5.58 -16.57
C ASN A 18 3.88 -7.04 -16.99
N ASP A 19 4.49 -7.83 -16.11
CA ASP A 19 4.86 -9.23 -16.38
C ASP A 19 3.63 -10.13 -16.59
N THR A 20 2.55 -9.87 -15.84
CA THR A 20 1.30 -10.64 -15.92
C THR A 20 0.29 -10.08 -16.92
N GLY A 21 0.54 -8.89 -17.49
CA GLY A 21 -0.44 -8.16 -18.31
C GLY A 21 -1.68 -7.70 -17.53
N SER A 22 -1.54 -7.50 -16.21
CA SER A 22 -2.63 -7.15 -15.31
C SER A 22 -2.90 -5.65 -15.25
N PHE A 23 -4.14 -5.29 -14.91
CA PHE A 23 -4.52 -3.89 -14.67
C PHE A 23 -4.05 -3.41 -13.28
N ILE A 24 -3.29 -2.31 -13.26
CA ILE A 24 -2.92 -1.59 -12.04
C ILE A 24 -3.19 -0.09 -12.20
N SER A 25 -4.03 0.47 -11.33
CA SER A 25 -4.29 1.92 -11.24
C SER A 25 -3.58 2.52 -10.03
N ASN A 26 -3.49 3.84 -9.96
CA ASN A 26 -2.92 4.53 -8.80
C ASN A 26 -3.67 4.17 -7.50
N LEU A 27 -5.00 4.06 -7.54
CA LEU A 27 -5.79 3.60 -6.39
C LEU A 27 -5.33 2.21 -5.90
N LYS A 28 -5.22 1.24 -6.80
CA LYS A 28 -4.81 -0.14 -6.46
C LYS A 28 -3.38 -0.16 -5.93
N LEU A 29 -2.46 0.56 -6.59
CA LEU A 29 -1.06 0.65 -6.21
C LEU A 29 -0.90 1.16 -4.76
N GLN A 30 -1.61 2.24 -4.40
CA GLN A 30 -1.60 2.77 -3.04
C GLN A 30 -2.01 1.72 -1.99
N LYS A 31 -2.99 0.88 -2.30
CA LYS A 31 -3.44 -0.16 -1.36
C LYS A 31 -2.44 -1.29 -1.25
N LEU A 32 -1.85 -1.74 -2.36
CA LEU A 32 -0.83 -2.79 -2.34
C LEU A 32 0.40 -2.36 -1.52
N VAL A 33 0.87 -1.13 -1.72
CA VAL A 33 1.99 -0.56 -0.94
C VAL A 33 1.63 -0.40 0.54
N TYR A 34 0.37 -0.05 0.86
CA TYR A 34 -0.12 -0.04 2.24
C TYR A 34 -0.09 -1.42 2.90
N TYR A 35 -0.60 -2.46 2.23
CA TYR A 35 -0.59 -3.81 2.78
C TYR A 35 0.84 -4.33 2.99
N ALA A 36 1.77 -4.04 2.08
CA ALA A 36 3.19 -4.38 2.26
C ALA A 36 3.78 -3.76 3.54
N GLN A 37 3.55 -2.46 3.77
CA GLN A 37 4.01 -1.79 5.00
C GLN A 37 3.34 -2.36 6.25
N ALA A 38 2.03 -2.54 6.22
CA ALA A 38 1.25 -2.94 7.39
C ALA A 38 1.59 -4.37 7.84
N TRP A 39 1.74 -5.30 6.91
CA TRP A 39 2.17 -6.67 7.21
C TRP A 39 3.64 -6.74 7.62
N HIS A 40 4.53 -5.97 6.99
CA HIS A 40 5.94 -5.95 7.40
C HIS A 40 6.08 -5.45 8.85
N LEU A 41 5.35 -4.40 9.20
CA LEU A 41 5.26 -3.91 10.58
C LEU A 41 4.77 -4.99 11.54
N ALA A 42 3.71 -5.73 11.18
CA ALA A 42 3.13 -6.74 12.05
C ALA A 42 4.01 -7.98 12.25
N LEU A 43 4.68 -8.45 11.19
CA LEU A 43 5.47 -9.68 11.19
C LEU A 43 6.89 -9.46 11.72
N TYR A 44 7.49 -8.31 11.42
CA TYR A 44 8.90 -8.04 11.72
C TYR A 44 9.11 -6.92 12.75
N ASP A 45 8.03 -6.33 13.28
CA ASP A 45 8.05 -5.21 14.24
C ASP A 45 8.90 -4.01 13.75
N THR A 46 9.13 -3.89 12.44
CA THR A 46 9.95 -2.84 11.80
C THR A 46 9.24 -2.29 10.55
N PRO A 47 9.41 -1.00 10.22
CA PRO A 47 8.85 -0.45 8.97
C PRO A 47 9.60 -0.99 7.75
N LEU A 48 8.87 -1.29 6.68
CA LEU A 48 9.46 -1.62 5.38
C LEU A 48 10.12 -0.38 4.75
N PHE A 49 9.43 0.76 4.85
CA PHE A 49 9.90 2.08 4.42
C PHE A 49 9.44 3.18 5.38
N ASP A 50 10.05 4.37 5.28
CA ASP A 50 9.88 5.47 6.23
C ASP A 50 8.68 6.36 5.95
N GLU A 51 8.20 6.44 4.72
CA GLU A 51 7.06 7.27 4.33
C GLU A 51 5.79 6.88 5.10
N ASP A 52 5.00 7.89 5.45
CA ASP A 52 3.74 7.71 6.16
C ASP A 52 2.54 7.80 5.22
N PHE A 53 1.48 7.05 5.56
CA PHE A 53 0.20 7.13 4.86
C PHE A 53 -0.70 8.19 5.52
N GLU A 54 -1.37 8.97 4.69
CA GLU A 54 -2.52 9.80 5.08
C GLU A 54 -3.83 9.02 4.90
N ALA A 55 -4.80 9.26 5.79
CA ALA A 55 -6.10 8.59 5.77
C ALA A 55 -7.10 9.32 4.87
N TRP A 56 -6.87 9.31 3.56
CA TRP A 56 -7.75 9.95 2.58
C TRP A 56 -9.13 9.26 2.50
N VAL A 57 -10.10 9.92 1.85
CA VAL A 57 -11.49 9.43 1.72
C VAL A 57 -11.55 8.02 1.11
N HIS A 58 -10.73 7.76 0.09
CA HIS A 58 -10.64 6.47 -0.61
C HIS A 58 -9.57 5.55 -0.03
N GLY A 59 -9.31 5.63 1.28
CA GLY A 59 -8.35 4.79 1.99
C GLY A 59 -6.96 5.42 2.18
N PRO A 60 -5.97 4.64 2.64
CA PRO A 60 -4.60 5.09 2.88
C PRO A 60 -3.90 5.55 1.59
N VAL A 61 -3.17 6.67 1.65
CA VAL A 61 -2.42 7.23 0.52
C VAL A 61 -1.08 7.81 1.01
N ILE A 62 0.02 7.53 0.30
CA ILE A 62 1.25 8.31 0.40
C ILE A 62 1.17 9.45 -0.62
N PRO A 63 1.05 10.72 -0.21
CA PRO A 63 0.83 11.83 -1.15
C PRO A 63 1.90 11.93 -2.24
N ALA A 64 3.17 11.83 -1.86
CA ALA A 64 4.28 11.89 -2.80
C ALA A 64 4.26 10.76 -3.85
N LEU A 65 3.80 9.56 -3.47
CA LEU A 65 3.64 8.45 -4.39
C LEU A 65 2.39 8.63 -5.26
N PHE A 66 1.30 9.16 -4.69
CA PHE A 66 0.08 9.45 -5.44
C PHE A 66 0.38 10.46 -6.55
N ASP A 67 1.14 11.50 -6.22
CA ASP A 67 1.47 12.57 -7.14
C ASP A 67 2.28 12.09 -8.35
N GLN A 68 3.13 11.07 -8.19
CA GLN A 68 3.88 10.45 -9.28
C GLN A 68 2.98 9.80 -10.34
N TYR A 69 1.81 9.31 -9.92
CA TYR A 69 0.91 8.53 -10.78
C TYR A 69 -0.47 9.18 -10.97
N GLN A 70 -0.64 10.43 -10.53
CA GLN A 70 -1.94 11.12 -10.55
C GLN A 70 -2.47 11.36 -11.97
N GLU A 71 -1.57 11.54 -12.95
CA GLU A 71 -1.95 11.79 -14.35
C GLU A 71 -2.69 10.61 -15.00
N PHE A 72 -2.46 9.39 -14.52
CA PHE A 72 -3.17 8.21 -14.98
C PHE A 72 -4.61 8.18 -14.45
N GLY A 73 -4.88 8.76 -13.28
CA GLY A 73 -6.18 8.73 -12.63
C GLY A 73 -6.70 7.30 -12.48
N TRP A 74 -7.83 7.00 -13.13
CA TRP A 74 -8.47 5.68 -13.15
C TRP A 74 -7.95 4.73 -14.24
N LYS A 75 -7.06 5.20 -15.12
CA LYS A 75 -6.46 4.42 -16.20
C LYS A 75 -5.33 3.54 -15.67
N PRO A 76 -4.91 2.50 -16.41
CA PRO A 76 -3.74 1.74 -16.01
C PRO A 76 -2.49 2.62 -16.01
N ILE A 77 -1.61 2.40 -15.04
CA ILE A 77 -0.28 3.00 -15.02
C ILE A 77 0.54 2.34 -16.12
N LEU A 78 1.11 3.14 -17.03
CA LEU A 78 1.88 2.68 -18.19
C LEU A 78 3.38 2.97 -18.00
N LYS A 79 3.90 2.69 -16.81
CA LYS A 79 5.32 2.83 -16.49
C LYS A 79 6.03 1.50 -16.79
N GLU A 80 7.01 1.56 -17.68
CA GLU A 80 7.95 0.44 -17.88
C GLU A 80 8.93 0.39 -16.72
N VAL A 81 9.06 -0.77 -16.09
CA VAL A 81 9.96 -1.03 -14.96
C VAL A 81 10.56 -2.43 -15.11
N GLU A 82 11.84 -2.56 -14.77
CA GLU A 82 12.46 -3.86 -14.57
C GLU A 82 12.14 -4.38 -13.16
N LYS A 83 12.25 -5.69 -12.93
CA LYS A 83 12.08 -6.26 -11.58
C LYS A 83 13.12 -5.62 -10.65
N PRO A 84 12.71 -4.95 -9.55
CA PRO A 84 13.66 -4.45 -8.56
C PRO A 84 14.50 -5.58 -7.96
N GLU A 85 15.78 -5.32 -7.67
CA GLU A 85 16.66 -6.27 -7.01
C GLU A 85 16.52 -6.17 -5.48
N PHE A 86 15.90 -7.17 -4.86
CA PHE A 86 15.73 -7.27 -3.42
C PHE A 86 16.46 -8.47 -2.82
N SER A 87 16.52 -8.54 -1.48
CA SER A 87 16.97 -9.78 -0.82
C SER A 87 15.92 -10.88 -1.01
N LEU A 88 16.35 -12.14 -0.92
CA LEU A 88 15.45 -13.29 -1.09
C LEU A 88 14.26 -13.22 -0.12
N GLU A 89 14.52 -12.84 1.14
CA GLU A 89 13.50 -12.75 2.19
C GLU A 89 12.44 -11.68 1.86
N LEU A 90 12.85 -10.56 1.26
CA LEU A 90 11.93 -9.52 0.86
C LEU A 90 11.14 -9.90 -0.39
N ASP A 91 11.78 -10.57 -1.34
CA ASP A 91 11.10 -11.11 -2.53
C ASP A 91 10.01 -12.10 -2.13
N GLU A 92 10.33 -13.08 -1.27
CA GLU A 92 9.36 -14.05 -0.74
C GLU A 92 8.20 -13.35 -0.01
N PHE A 93 8.50 -12.36 0.82
CA PHE A 93 7.46 -11.57 1.50
C PHE A 93 6.54 -10.83 0.52
N LEU A 94 7.08 -10.16 -0.49
CA LEU A 94 6.28 -9.42 -1.47
C LEU A 94 5.47 -10.35 -2.39
N GLU A 95 5.97 -11.56 -2.65
CA GLU A 95 5.22 -12.61 -3.35
C GLU A 95 3.98 -13.02 -2.54
N GLU A 96 4.09 -13.25 -1.23
CA GLU A 96 2.93 -13.54 -0.37
C GLU A 96 1.87 -12.42 -0.39
N ILE A 97 2.31 -11.15 -0.32
CA ILE A 97 1.41 -10.00 -0.44
C ILE A 97 0.73 -9.99 -1.81
N THR A 98 1.47 -10.33 -2.86
CA THR A 98 0.94 -10.41 -4.22
C THR A 98 -0.14 -11.48 -4.34
N GLU A 99 0.09 -12.68 -3.83
CA GLU A 99 -0.87 -13.78 -3.87
C GLU A 99 -2.21 -13.43 -3.20
N VAL A 100 -2.17 -12.69 -2.09
CA VAL A 100 -3.37 -12.35 -1.30
C VAL A 100 -4.12 -11.13 -1.83
N TYR A 101 -3.40 -10.09 -2.24
CA TYR A 101 -3.97 -8.76 -2.50
C TYR A 101 -3.91 -8.34 -3.97
N PHE A 102 -2.92 -8.78 -4.75
CA PHE A 102 -2.77 -8.33 -6.12
C PHE A 102 -3.91 -8.83 -7.03
N ILE A 103 -4.48 -10.00 -6.75
CA ILE A 103 -5.62 -10.54 -7.49
C ILE A 103 -6.91 -9.73 -7.31
N ARG A 104 -6.98 -8.86 -6.29
CA ARG A 104 -8.18 -8.07 -5.98
C ARG A 104 -8.27 -6.82 -6.82
N GLU A 105 -9.50 -6.35 -7.01
CA GLU A 105 -9.75 -5.08 -7.69
C GLU A 105 -9.44 -3.88 -6.78
N GLY A 106 -9.08 -2.73 -7.36
CA GLY A 106 -8.77 -1.52 -6.59
C GLY A 106 -9.92 -1.08 -5.66
N LEU A 107 -11.17 -1.21 -6.12
CA LEU A 107 -12.35 -0.89 -5.31
C LEU A 107 -12.54 -1.87 -4.14
N GLU A 108 -12.19 -3.14 -4.32
CA GLU A 108 -12.24 -4.12 -3.24
C GLU A 108 -11.22 -3.77 -2.16
N LEU A 109 -9.98 -3.46 -2.55
CA LEU A 109 -8.92 -3.05 -1.63
C LEU A 109 -9.27 -1.73 -0.91
N GLU A 110 -9.92 -0.78 -1.58
CA GLU A 110 -10.48 0.43 -0.96
C GLU A 110 -11.53 0.07 0.10
N MET A 111 -12.51 -0.77 -0.22
CA MET A 111 -13.54 -1.19 0.73
C MET A 111 -12.96 -1.91 1.95
N MET A 112 -11.91 -2.71 1.75
CA MET A 112 -11.19 -3.36 2.84
C MET A 112 -10.53 -2.31 3.72
N THR A 113 -9.56 -1.55 3.18
CA THR A 113 -8.76 -0.59 3.95
C THR A 113 -9.58 0.49 4.66
N THR A 114 -10.69 0.95 4.08
CA THR A 114 -11.59 1.95 4.70
C THR A 114 -12.46 1.39 5.83
N ARG A 115 -12.44 0.08 6.06
CA ARG A 115 -13.13 -0.60 7.18
C ARG A 115 -12.17 -1.08 8.26
N GLU A 116 -10.88 -0.84 8.11
CA GLU A 116 -9.86 -1.27 9.07
C GLU A 116 -9.59 -0.19 10.12
N ASP A 117 -9.31 -0.62 11.34
CA ASP A 117 -9.10 0.27 12.48
C ASP A 117 -8.01 1.33 12.25
N PRO A 118 -6.84 1.06 11.61
CA PRO A 118 -5.82 2.08 11.42
C PRO A 118 -6.34 3.30 10.65
N TRP A 119 -7.12 3.08 9.58
CA TRP A 119 -7.72 4.14 8.79
C TRP A 119 -8.87 4.82 9.53
N ILE A 120 -9.72 4.03 10.21
CA ILE A 120 -10.85 4.56 11.00
C ILE A 120 -10.35 5.46 12.13
N TYR A 121 -9.31 5.06 12.84
CA TYR A 121 -8.75 5.79 13.97
C TYR A 121 -8.11 7.10 13.51
N ALA A 122 -7.38 7.09 12.40
CA ALA A 122 -6.81 8.30 11.82
C ALA A 122 -7.89 9.31 11.36
N ARG A 123 -9.09 8.84 10.99
CA ARG A 123 -10.23 9.69 10.58
C ARG A 123 -11.23 9.98 11.68
N LYS A 124 -10.89 9.69 12.94
CA LYS A 124 -11.80 9.91 14.08
C LYS A 124 -12.27 11.36 14.14
N GLY A 125 -13.60 11.56 14.10
CA GLY A 125 -14.23 12.87 14.19
C GLY A 125 -14.50 13.55 12.84
N LEU A 126 -14.09 12.94 11.72
CA LEU A 126 -14.37 13.43 10.37
C LEU A 126 -15.65 12.81 9.80
N LEU A 127 -16.32 13.51 8.90
CA LEU A 127 -17.41 12.93 8.10
C LEU A 127 -16.86 11.92 7.08
N ARG A 128 -17.73 11.03 6.59
CA ARG A 128 -17.36 9.97 5.63
C ARG A 128 -16.61 10.53 4.42
N ASP A 129 -17.10 11.62 3.83
CA ASP A 129 -16.60 12.19 2.58
C ASP A 129 -15.70 13.41 2.82
N GLU A 130 -15.35 13.70 4.08
CA GLU A 130 -14.49 14.83 4.44
C GLU A 130 -13.02 14.52 4.08
N PRO A 131 -12.34 15.41 3.33
CA PRO A 131 -10.92 15.27 3.07
C PRO A 131 -10.11 15.19 4.36
N SER A 132 -9.02 14.41 4.35
CA SER A 132 -8.16 14.24 5.52
C SER A 132 -6.72 14.11 5.09
N HIS A 133 -5.84 14.76 5.86
CA HIS A 133 -4.39 14.61 5.81
C HIS A 133 -3.85 13.99 7.12
N ALA A 134 -4.74 13.37 7.90
CA ALA A 134 -4.35 12.73 9.15
C ALA A 134 -3.48 11.51 8.87
N ILE A 135 -2.35 11.43 9.57
CA ILE A 135 -1.41 10.33 9.42
C ILE A 135 -1.98 9.06 10.07
N ILE A 136 -1.93 7.95 9.34
CA ILE A 136 -2.17 6.61 9.86
C ILE A 136 -0.89 6.16 10.54
N SER A 137 -0.93 6.02 11.86
CA SER A 137 0.28 5.68 12.63
C SER A 137 0.77 4.26 12.30
N LYS A 138 2.09 4.10 12.18
CA LYS A 138 2.74 2.79 12.02
C LYS A 138 2.40 1.83 13.17
N GLU A 139 2.23 2.37 14.37
CA GLU A 139 1.76 1.61 15.53
C GLU A 139 0.36 1.04 15.32
N SER A 140 -0.61 1.84 14.88
CA SER A 140 -1.97 1.33 14.61
C SER A 140 -1.99 0.26 13.52
N MET A 141 -1.19 0.42 12.46
CA MET A 141 -1.04 -0.60 11.42
C MET A 141 -0.48 -1.89 12.02
N ARG A 142 0.64 -1.79 12.74
CA ARG A 142 1.29 -2.93 13.40
C ARG A 142 0.33 -3.70 14.29
N GLU A 143 -0.35 -3.02 15.21
CA GLU A 143 -1.24 -3.67 16.19
C GLU A 143 -2.40 -4.39 15.51
N TYR A 144 -3.08 -3.71 14.57
CA TYR A 144 -4.23 -4.29 13.86
C TYR A 144 -3.86 -5.54 13.06
N TYR A 145 -2.74 -5.52 12.34
CA TYR A 145 -2.33 -6.66 11.52
C TYR A 145 -1.69 -7.77 12.34
N LYS A 146 -1.03 -7.46 13.46
CA LYS A 146 -0.46 -8.48 14.37
C LYS A 146 -1.53 -9.36 15.01
N GLU A 147 -2.69 -8.79 15.34
CA GLU A 147 -3.86 -9.57 15.82
C GLU A 147 -4.42 -10.53 14.76
N ARG A 148 -4.13 -10.31 13.48
CA ARG A 148 -4.61 -11.11 12.33
C ARG A 148 -3.56 -12.08 11.78
N ALA A 149 -2.32 -11.97 12.27
CA ALA A 149 -1.24 -12.91 11.97
C ALA A 149 -1.27 -14.16 12.89
N ALA A 150 -2.05 -14.11 13.98
CA ALA A 150 -2.18 -15.17 14.99
C ALA A 150 -3.33 -16.14 14.68
#